data_AF-A0AA39HCU5-F1
#
_entry.id   AF-A0AA39HCU5-F1
#
_cell.length_a   1.000
_cell.length_b   1.000
_cell.length_c   1.000
_cell.angle_alpha   90.00
_cell.angle_beta   90.00
_cell.angle_gamma   90.00
#
_symmetry.space_group_name_H-M   'P 1'
#
loop_
_entity.id
_entity.type
_entity.pdbx_description
1 polymer ?
#
loop_
_entity_poly.entity_id
_entity_poly.type
_entity_poly.pdbx_seq_one_letter_code
_entity_poly.pdbx_strand_id
1 'polypeptide(L)'
;MALSLNKRYLSSNRGFIKILQIIIGFVICSLLCAHWYDGKSCFDDTRLGVCSTFNFVILFANIAFFVLNFLDRIHFHAERIYSILCLVVLLICLALIIWFIVEYSAERGVLIADCVLMAILLLLFHWDAQILHMFI
;
A
#
# COMPACT_ATOMS: atom_id res chain seq x y z
N MET A 1 -21.03 21.96 -12.69
CA MET A 1 -19.61 21.62 -12.91
C MET A 1 -19.59 20.24 -13.57
N ALA A 2 -19.37 20.18 -14.89
CA ALA A 2 -19.41 18.92 -15.62
C ALA A 2 -18.21 18.06 -15.19
N LEU A 3 -18.49 16.81 -14.81
CA LEU A 3 -17.48 15.84 -14.41
C LEU A 3 -16.85 15.26 -15.69
N SER A 4 -15.64 15.69 -16.04
CA SER A 4 -14.92 15.15 -17.20
C SER A 4 -14.11 13.92 -16.78
N LEU A 5 -14.33 12.81 -17.46
CA LEU A 5 -13.61 11.55 -17.25
C LEU A 5 -12.26 11.58 -17.96
N ASN A 6 -11.16 11.50 -17.20
CA ASN A 6 -9.82 11.42 -17.76
C ASN A 6 -9.48 9.98 -18.17
N LYS A 7 -9.98 9.56 -19.34
CA LYS A 7 -9.72 8.21 -19.89
C LYS A 7 -8.24 7.94 -20.18
N ARG A 8 -7.43 9.00 -20.32
CA ARG A 8 -5.99 8.90 -20.59
C ARG A 8 -5.20 8.52 -19.33
N TYR A 9 -5.73 8.81 -18.14
CA TYR A 9 -5.11 8.43 -16.87
C TYR A 9 -4.98 6.91 -16.73
N LEU A 10 -6.01 6.14 -17.13
CA LEU A 10 -5.97 4.66 -17.11
C LEU A 10 -4.90 4.07 -18.03
N SER A 11 -4.58 4.76 -19.12
CA SER A 11 -3.54 4.34 -20.08
C SER A 11 -2.16 4.91 -19.73
N SER A 12 -2.03 5.67 -18.64
CA SER A 12 -0.77 6.27 -18.22
C SER A 12 0.00 5.34 -17.27
N ASN A 13 1.33 5.43 -17.28
CA ASN A 13 2.19 4.69 -16.34
C ASN A 13 1.77 4.91 -14.88
N ARG A 14 1.27 6.11 -14.56
CA ARG A 14 0.84 6.48 -13.22
C ARG A 14 -0.45 5.79 -12.79
N GLY A 15 -1.44 5.74 -13.69
CA GLY A 15 -2.68 5.00 -13.45
C GLY A 15 -2.41 3.51 -13.23
N PHE A 16 -1.50 2.93 -14.03
CA PHE A 16 -1.08 1.54 -13.88
C PHE A 16 -0.42 1.25 -12.53
N ILE A 17 0.51 2.11 -12.08
CA ILE A 17 1.16 1.97 -10.77
C ILE A 17 0.14 2.04 -9.63
N LYS A 18 -0.82 2.98 -9.68
CA LYS A 18 -1.88 3.07 -8.66
C LYS A 18 -2.77 1.83 -8.61
N ILE A 19 -3.12 1.26 -9.76
CA ILE A 19 -3.90 0.00 -9.82
C ILE A 19 -3.10 -1.15 -9.19
N LEU A 20 -1.81 -1.28 -9.50
CA LEU A 20 -0.96 -2.31 -8.88
C LEU A 20 -0.86 -2.14 -7.36
N GLN A 21 -0.68 -0.90 -6.88
CA GLN A 21 -0.67 -0.60 -5.44
C GLN A 21 -1.98 -1.04 -4.76
N ILE A 22 -3.13 -0.82 -5.40
CA ILE A 22 -4.44 -1.22 -4.87
C ILE A 22 -4.56 -2.75 -4.83
N ILE A 23 -4.22 -3.44 -5.92
CA ILE A 23 -4.32 -4.90 -6.00
C ILE A 23 -3.42 -5.56 -4.95
N ILE A 24 -2.16 -5.13 -4.85
CA ILE A 24 -1.21 -5.67 -3.87
C ILE A 24 -1.67 -5.37 -2.44
N GLY A 25 -2.16 -4.15 -2.19
CA GLY A 25 -2.73 -3.78 -0.89
C GLY A 25 -3.89 -4.69 -0.47
N PHE A 26 -4.80 -5.02 -1.39
CA PHE A 26 -5.89 -5.98 -1.15
C PHE A 26 -5.38 -7.38 -0.83
N VAL A 27 -4.39 -7.87 -1.58
CA VAL A 27 -3.80 -9.20 -1.35
C VAL A 27 -3.18 -9.27 0.04
N ILE A 28 -2.38 -8.28 0.43
CA ILE A 28 -1.75 -8.21 1.76
C ILE A 28 -2.82 -8.19 2.87
N CYS A 29 -3.85 -7.35 2.74
CA CYS A 29 -4.97 -7.32 3.71
C CYS A 29 -5.65 -8.68 3.84
N SER A 30 -5.85 -9.37 2.71
CA SER A 30 -6.53 -10.67 2.68
C SER A 30 -5.67 -11.75 3.34
N LEU A 31 -4.37 -11.79 3.05
CA LEU A 31 -3.44 -12.77 3.61
C LEU A 31 -3.26 -12.56 5.12
N LEU A 32 -3.03 -11.32 5.55
CA LEU A 32 -2.88 -10.98 6.97
C LEU A 32 -4.13 -11.34 7.78
N CYS A 33 -5.33 -11.15 7.23
CA CYS A 33 -6.60 -11.43 7.94
C CYS A 33 -7.19 -12.81 7.69
N ALA A 34 -6.69 -13.57 6.71
CA ALA A 34 -7.10 -14.97 6.50
C ALA A 34 -6.42 -15.91 7.50
N HIS A 35 -5.26 -15.54 8.02
CA HIS A 35 -4.48 -16.36 8.93
C HIS A 35 -4.60 -15.87 10.37
N TRP A 36 -4.70 -16.83 11.29
CA TRP A 36 -4.75 -16.59 12.73
C TRP A 36 -3.40 -16.98 13.32
N TYR A 37 -2.55 -15.99 13.57
CA TYR A 37 -1.25 -16.22 14.18
C TYR A 37 -1.42 -16.35 15.69
N ASP A 38 -1.27 -17.57 16.21
CA ASP A 38 -1.41 -17.88 17.64
C ASP A 38 -2.79 -17.54 18.23
N GLY A 39 -3.85 -17.71 17.43
CA GLY A 39 -5.22 -17.43 17.85
C GLY A 39 -5.56 -15.94 17.92
N LYS A 40 -4.64 -15.06 17.50
CA LYS A 40 -4.86 -13.62 17.38
C LYS A 40 -5.28 -13.26 15.97
N SER A 41 -6.24 -12.34 15.87
CA SER A 41 -6.67 -11.74 14.60
C SER A 41 -5.60 -10.78 14.04
N CYS A 42 -5.75 -10.40 12.78
CA CYS A 42 -4.88 -9.45 12.08
C CYS A 42 -4.79 -8.06 12.72
N PHE A 43 -5.60 -7.74 13.72
CA PHE A 43 -5.56 -6.49 14.49
C PHE A 43 -5.17 -6.67 15.97
N ASP A 44 -5.11 -7.91 16.46
CA ASP A 44 -4.96 -8.19 17.89
C ASP A 44 -3.51 -8.20 18.36
N ASP A 45 -2.57 -8.52 17.46
CA ASP A 45 -1.14 -8.43 17.78
C ASP A 45 -0.64 -7.00 17.53
N THR A 46 0.15 -6.45 18.45
CA THR A 46 0.61 -5.05 18.36
C THR A 46 1.50 -4.80 17.15
N ARG A 47 2.23 -5.80 16.65
CA ARG A 47 3.13 -5.62 15.50
C ARG A 47 2.41 -5.86 14.19
N LEU A 48 1.74 -7.01 14.05
CA LEU A 48 0.95 -7.34 12.86
C LEU A 48 -0.26 -6.42 12.70
N GLY A 49 -0.91 -6.06 13.80
CA GLY A 49 -2.06 -5.13 13.83
C GLY A 49 -1.71 -3.74 13.35
N VAL A 50 -0.54 -3.22 13.70
CA VAL A 50 -0.03 -1.96 13.16
C VAL A 50 0.17 -2.06 11.65
N CYS A 51 0.83 -3.12 11.18
CA CYS A 51 1.09 -3.31 9.75
C CYS A 51 -0.20 -3.48 8.93
N SER A 52 -1.14 -4.29 9.43
CA SER A 52 -2.46 -4.51 8.83
C SER A 52 -3.25 -3.20 8.77
N THR A 53 -3.33 -2.46 9.87
CA THR A 53 -4.08 -1.18 9.94
C THR A 53 -3.53 -0.17 8.95
N PHE A 54 -2.21 0.02 8.91
CA PHE A 54 -1.62 0.97 7.96
C PHE A 54 -1.80 0.52 6.51
N ASN A 55 -1.69 -0.77 6.21
CA ASN A 55 -1.95 -1.28 4.87
C ASN A 55 -3.41 -1.03 4.43
N PHE A 56 -4.38 -1.21 5.33
CA PHE A 56 -5.78 -0.86 5.08
C PHE A 56 -5.97 0.63 4.79
N VAL A 57 -5.38 1.51 5.61
CA VAL A 57 -5.47 2.96 5.41
C VAL A 57 -4.85 3.37 4.06
N ILE A 58 -3.68 2.82 3.74
CA ILE A 58 -2.99 3.07 2.46
C ILE A 58 -3.82 2.58 1.27
N LEU A 59 -4.47 1.41 1.39
CA LEU A 59 -5.34 0.86 0.36
C LEU A 59 -6.51 1.81 0.06
N PHE A 60 -7.26 2.21 1.08
CA PHE A 60 -8.40 3.12 0.91
C PHE A 60 -7.97 4.50 0.40
N ALA A 61 -6.85 5.04 0.89
CA ALA A 61 -6.30 6.29 0.38
C ALA A 61 -5.89 6.18 -1.09
N ASN A 62 -5.26 5.08 -1.52
CA ASN A 62 -4.92 4.83 -2.92
C ASN A 62 -6.17 4.75 -3.82
N ILE A 63 -7.25 4.10 -3.35
CA ILE A 63 -8.53 4.06 -4.07
C ILE A 63 -9.11 5.47 -4.20
N ALA A 64 -9.09 6.27 -3.13
CA ALA A 64 -9.56 7.65 -3.16
C ALA A 64 -8.77 8.52 -4.16
N PHE A 65 -7.44 8.47 -4.13
CA PHE A 65 -6.59 9.19 -5.08
C PHE A 65 -6.75 8.71 -6.52
N PHE A 66 -6.97 7.41 -6.73
CA PHE A 66 -7.28 6.87 -8.05
C PHE A 66 -8.58 7.46 -8.61
N VAL A 67 -9.65 7.48 -7.81
CA VAL A 67 -10.93 8.09 -8.19
C VAL A 67 -10.77 9.59 -8.45
N LEU A 68 -10.08 10.32 -7.58
CA LEU A 68 -9.87 11.77 -7.75
C LEU A 68 -9.10 12.10 -9.04
N ASN A 69 -8.06 11.34 -9.37
CA ASN A 69 -7.32 11.50 -10.64
C ASN A 69 -8.17 11.12 -11.85
N PHE A 70 -9.01 10.10 -11.74
CA PHE A 70 -9.91 9.68 -12.81
C PHE A 70 -10.97 10.74 -13.13
N LEU A 71 -11.39 11.49 -12.11
CA LEU A 71 -12.32 12.64 -12.21
C LEU A 71 -11.60 13.97 -12.56
N ASP A 72 -10.32 13.91 -12.95
CA ASP A 72 -9.50 15.06 -13.34
C ASP A 72 -9.33 16.14 -12.24
N ARG A 73 -9.58 15.78 -10.97
CA ARG A 73 -9.39 16.63 -9.79
C ARG A 73 -7.97 16.46 -9.25
N ILE A 74 -6.97 16.74 -10.08
CA ILE A 74 -5.58 16.41 -9.78
C ILE A 74 -4.97 17.42 -8.80
N HIS A 75 -4.58 16.96 -7.61
CA HIS A 75 -3.81 17.74 -6.63
C HIS A 75 -2.42 17.10 -6.45
N PHE A 76 -1.51 17.38 -7.40
CA PHE A 76 -0.16 16.80 -7.43
C PHE A 76 0.62 16.99 -6.12
N HIS A 77 0.42 18.13 -5.44
CA HIS A 77 1.16 18.42 -4.21
C HIS A 77 0.73 17.54 -3.03
N ALA A 78 -0.58 17.27 -2.89
CA ALA A 78 -1.11 16.42 -1.83
C ALA A 78 -0.68 14.97 -2.02
N GLU A 79 -0.70 14.48 -3.25
CA GLU A 79 -0.26 13.13 -3.60
C GLU A 79 1.23 12.92 -3.35
N ARG A 80 2.04 13.94 -3.57
CA ARG A 80 3.48 13.88 -3.28
C ARG A 80 3.75 13.67 -1.79
N ILE A 81 3.12 14.47 -0.94
CA ILE A 81 3.27 14.35 0.53
C ILE A 81 2.78 12.97 0.97
N TYR A 82 1.63 12.53 0.45
CA TYR A 82 1.07 11.21 0.71
C TYR A 82 2.03 10.07 0.34
N SER A 83 2.62 10.07 -0.85
CA SER A 83 3.53 9.00 -1.28
C SER A 83 4.81 8.94 -0.44
N ILE A 84 5.34 10.10 0.01
CA ILE A 84 6.49 10.15 0.93
C ILE A 84 6.13 9.61 2.31
N LEU A 85 4.97 10.00 2.86
CA LEU A 85 4.49 9.47 4.15
C LEU A 85 4.29 7.95 4.09
N CYS A 86 3.70 7.44 3.01
CA CYS A 86 3.51 6.00 2.81
C CYS A 86 4.83 5.24 2.76
N LEU A 87 5.87 5.79 2.13
CA LEU A 87 7.20 5.17 2.12
C LEU A 87 7.76 4.99 3.54
N VAL A 88 7.68 6.03 4.37
CA VAL A 88 8.16 5.97 5.76
C VAL A 88 7.37 4.95 6.56
N VAL A 89 6.04 4.96 6.44
CA VAL A 89 5.17 4.01 7.15
C VAL A 89 5.42 2.57 6.70
N LEU A 90 5.56 2.31 5.40
CA LEU A 90 5.84 0.98 4.86
C LEU A 90 7.21 0.46 5.27
N LEU A 91 8.23 1.32 5.39
CA LEU A 91 9.53 0.94 5.93
C LEU A 91 9.42 0.46 7.39
N ILE A 92 8.65 1.16 8.20
CA ILE A 92 8.41 0.75 9.60
C ILE A 92 7.65 -0.58 9.65
N CYS A 93 6.61 -0.74 8.83
CA CYS A 93 5.85 -1.99 8.74
C CYS A 93 6.73 -3.17 8.32
N LEU A 94 7.63 -2.97 7.36
CA LEU A 94 8.57 -3.99 6.90
C LEU A 94 9.51 -4.44 8.03
N ALA A 95 10.05 -3.49 8.81
CA ALA A 95 10.90 -3.82 9.95
C ALA A 95 10.13 -4.61 11.03
N LEU A 96 8.87 -4.24 11.29
CA LEU A 96 8.02 -4.93 12.28
C LEU A 96 7.66 -6.36 11.84
N ILE A 97 7.35 -6.58 10.57
CA ILE A 97 7.07 -7.93 10.05
C ILE A 97 8.32 -8.79 10.05
N ILE A 98 9.48 -8.25 9.68
CA ILE A 98 10.75 -8.99 9.76
C ILE A 98 11.03 -9.39 11.20
N TRP A 99 10.84 -8.48 12.17
CA TRP A 99 10.95 -8.81 13.59
C TRP A 99 10.00 -9.95 13.95
N PHE A 100 8.73 -9.86 13.54
CA PHE A 100 7.73 -10.89 13.83
C PHE A 100 8.12 -12.26 13.26
N ILE A 101 8.65 -12.32 12.02
CA ILE A 101 9.12 -13.55 11.38
C ILE A 101 10.30 -14.18 12.11
N VAL A 102 11.20 -13.37 12.70
CA VAL A 102 12.35 -13.89 13.46
C VAL A 102 11.89 -14.51 14.78
N GLU A 103 10.90 -13.90 15.43
CA GLU A 103 10.40 -14.32 16.75
C GLU A 103 9.44 -15.51 16.66
N TYR A 104 8.61 -15.61 15.62
CA TYR A 104 7.63 -16.68 15.43
C TYR A 104 8.04 -17.70 14.36
N SER A 105 7.99 -18.99 14.71
CA SER A 105 8.37 -20.10 13.82
C SER A 105 7.20 -20.75 13.07
N ALA A 106 5.96 -20.49 13.48
CA ALA A 106 4.75 -21.05 12.86
C ALA A 106 4.34 -20.26 11.59
N GLU A 107 3.86 -20.96 10.57
CA GLU A 107 3.28 -20.39 9.32
C GLU A 107 4.17 -19.41 8.52
N ARG A 108 5.49 -19.63 8.52
CA ARG A 108 6.47 -18.78 7.80
C ARG A 108 6.13 -18.49 6.34
N GLY A 109 5.52 -19.43 5.62
CA GLY A 109 5.27 -19.28 4.18
C GLY A 109 4.41 -18.07 3.84
N VAL A 110 3.32 -17.86 4.58
CA VAL A 110 2.37 -16.76 4.34
C VAL A 110 2.95 -15.43 4.80
N LEU A 111 3.57 -15.40 5.99
CA LEU A 111 4.23 -14.20 6.51
C LEU A 111 5.38 -13.73 5.62
N ILE A 112 6.16 -14.66 5.06
CA ILE A 112 7.22 -14.32 4.10
C ILE A 112 6.59 -13.75 2.82
N ALA A 113 5.50 -14.33 2.32
CA ALA A 113 4.80 -13.79 1.16
C ALA A 113 4.30 -12.35 1.41
N ASP A 114 3.70 -12.09 2.58
CA ASP A 114 3.27 -10.74 2.99
C ASP A 114 4.43 -9.75 3.10
N CYS A 115 5.55 -10.19 3.67
CA CYS A 115 6.77 -9.38 3.75
C CYS A 115 7.30 -9.01 2.36
N VAL A 116 7.31 -9.96 1.43
CA VAL A 116 7.75 -9.74 0.03
C VAL A 116 6.79 -8.80 -0.69
N LEU A 117 5.48 -8.99 -0.53
CA LEU A 117 4.47 -8.11 -1.12
C LEU A 117 4.56 -6.68 -0.57
N MET A 118 4.81 -6.50 0.73
CA MET A 118 5.06 -5.17 1.30
C MET A 118 6.33 -4.53 0.74
N ALA A 119 7.40 -5.29 0.53
CA ALA A 119 8.60 -4.77 -0.11
C ALA A 119 8.33 -4.33 -1.56
N ILE A 120 7.55 -5.10 -2.32
CA ILE A 120 7.10 -4.72 -3.67
C ILE A 120 6.23 -3.45 -3.61
N LEU A 121 5.31 -3.35 -2.65
CA LEU A 121 4.46 -2.18 -2.48
C LEU A 121 5.30 -0.92 -2.18
N LEU A 122 6.33 -1.06 -1.35
CA LEU A 122 7.29 -0.01 -1.05
C LEU A 122 8.04 0.45 -2.31
N LEU A 123 8.53 -0.48 -3.14
CA LEU A 123 9.17 -0.15 -4.41
C LEU A 123 8.21 0.58 -5.37
N LEU A 124 6.94 0.17 -5.42
CA LEU A 124 5.92 0.87 -6.20
C LEU A 124 5.66 2.29 -5.69
N PHE A 125 5.62 2.50 -4.38
CA PHE A 125 5.51 3.83 -3.79
C PHE A 125 6.75 4.69 -4.07
N HIS A 126 7.93 4.08 -4.10
CA HIS A 126 9.16 4.78 -4.46
C HIS A 126 9.12 5.24 -5.91
N TRP A 127 8.68 4.38 -6.82
CA TRP A 127 8.54 4.72 -8.23
C TRP A 127 7.46 5.80 -8.46
N ASP A 128 6.31 5.69 -7.78
CA ASP A 128 5.27 6.73 -7.82
C ASP A 128 5.84 8.08 -7.36
N ALA A 129 6.58 8.11 -6.25
CA ALA A 129 7.24 9.32 -5.76
C ALA A 129 8.26 9.90 -6.76
N GLN A 130 9.07 9.07 -7.41
CA GLN A 130 10.01 9.53 -8.45
C GLN A 130 9.29 10.18 -9.63
N ILE A 131 8.20 9.59 -10.11
CA ILE A 131 7.40 10.15 -11.21
C ILE A 131 6.84 11.52 -10.79
N LEU A 132 6.28 11.63 -9.58
CA LEU A 132 5.78 12.91 -9.05
C LEU A 132 6.86 13.99 -8.91
N HIS A 133 8.11 13.61 -8.64
CA HIS A 133 9.24 14.54 -8.55
C HIS A 133 9.80 14.96 -9.92
N MET A 134 9.63 14.14 -10.97
CA MET A 134 10.17 14.39 -12.32
C MET A 134 9.30 15.32 -13.18
N PHE A 135 8.02 15.53 -12.83
CA PHE A 135 7.10 16.44 -13.55
C PHE A 135 7.23 17.93 -13.12
N ILE A 136 8.44 18.37 -12.76
CA ILE A 136 8.83 19.77 -12.50
C ILE A 136 9.80 20.20 -13.61
#